data_AF-A0A966HGP3-F1
#
_entry.id   AF-A0A966HGP3-F1
#
_cell.length_a   1.000
_cell.length_b   1.000
_cell.length_c   1.000
_cell.angle_alpha   90.00
_cell.angle_beta   90.00
_cell.angle_gamma   90.00
#
_symmetry.space_group_name_H-M   'P 1'
#
loop_
_entity.id
_entity.type
_entity.pdbx_description
1 polymer ?
#
loop_
_entity_poly.entity_id
_entity_poly.type
_entity_poly.pdbx_seq_one_letter_code
_entity_poly.pdbx_strand_id
1 'polypeptide(L)'
;MIKTLGKTQANQGFTIVELLIVIVVIGILAAISIVAYNNVQDRAAAAVLQSDLLSASKQIALTRVEEGIYPSSSNTVNQGNGLTSSRGSTLNYYQLNSGEGYCLMARSNRSGVEPQQISSTTGSVKPGVCASYVAPPDSSVGEFVLVPGNPTYGTSDFYVAKYEAKNVGGKAVSQSAGAPWVSINQTNAKTAATDACSGCHLITEPEWMTIAMNLVNNPANWSGGSVGNGYIYRGNSNSAAAMDGSNALSGVNTRPLKLSTGEEVWDMAGNVWEWTDATITGGQPGKAGQSAYGWTYYHDGTLTWNSLPATSRPTGTLYSNSQGVGGIYSNPSESATRAFLRGGGWSNSSFAGVWALPLDYSPSNTNTNIGFRVSR
;
A
#
# COMPACT_ATOMS: atom_id res chain seq x y z
N MET A 1 -17.87 -52.19 77.52
CA MET A 1 -16.75 -51.51 76.83
C MET A 1 -16.76 -51.97 75.37
N ILE A 2 -17.44 -51.23 74.49
CA ILE A 2 -17.55 -51.56 73.05
C ILE A 2 -16.72 -50.53 72.29
N LYS A 3 -15.67 -50.98 71.59
CA LYS A 3 -14.84 -50.17 70.69
C LYS A 3 -15.31 -50.45 69.26
N THR A 4 -16.07 -49.52 68.68
CA THR A 4 -16.45 -49.55 67.26
C THR A 4 -15.28 -48.96 66.45
N LEU A 5 -14.60 -49.78 65.66
CA LEU A 5 -13.52 -49.37 64.76
C LEU A 5 -14.12 -48.76 63.49
N GLY A 6 -13.82 -47.48 63.23
CA GLY A 6 -14.19 -46.78 62.00
C GLY A 6 -13.45 -47.36 60.79
N LYS A 7 -14.21 -47.83 59.79
CA LYS A 7 -13.68 -48.23 58.47
C LYS A 7 -13.21 -46.98 57.73
N THR A 8 -11.89 -46.85 57.53
CA THR A 8 -11.31 -45.85 56.62
C THR A 8 -11.64 -46.27 55.18
N GLN A 9 -12.36 -45.44 54.43
CA GLN A 9 -12.58 -45.69 53.01
C GLN A 9 -11.24 -45.58 52.27
N ALA A 10 -10.88 -46.63 51.54
CA ALA A 10 -9.69 -46.61 50.69
C ALA A 10 -9.95 -45.69 49.49
N ASN A 11 -9.19 -44.61 49.37
CA ASN A 11 -9.15 -43.80 48.16
C ASN A 11 -8.67 -44.70 47.00
N GLN A 12 -9.57 -45.05 46.09
CA GLN A 12 -9.22 -45.75 44.86
C GLN A 12 -8.45 -44.78 43.96
N GLY A 13 -7.18 -45.06 43.70
CA GLY A 13 -6.37 -44.30 42.75
C GLY A 13 -6.74 -44.67 41.32
N PHE A 14 -6.70 -43.70 40.40
CA PHE A 14 -6.87 -43.93 38.97
C PHE A 14 -5.75 -44.82 38.42
N THR A 15 -6.10 -45.77 37.55
CA THR A 15 -5.09 -46.57 36.84
C THR A 15 -4.42 -45.74 35.74
N ILE A 16 -3.15 -46.06 35.44
CA ILE A 16 -2.41 -45.40 34.36
C ILE A 16 -3.13 -45.57 33.02
N VAL A 17 -3.79 -46.71 32.80
CA VAL A 17 -4.54 -47.00 31.57
C VAL A 17 -5.77 -46.10 31.45
N GLU A 18 -6.52 -45.86 32.52
CA GLU A 18 -7.66 -44.93 32.51
C GLU A 18 -7.21 -43.50 32.18
N LEU A 19 -6.13 -43.04 32.79
CA LEU A 19 -5.59 -41.71 32.51
C LEU A 19 -5.10 -41.61 31.05
N LEU A 20 -4.48 -42.66 30.52
CA LEU A 20 -4.01 -42.72 29.13
C LEU A 20 -5.17 -42.65 28.14
N ILE A 21 -6.28 -43.36 28.40
CA ILE A 21 -7.45 -43.31 27.52
C ILE A 21 -8.05 -41.90 27.52
N VAL A 22 -8.14 -41.25 28.68
CA VAL A 22 -8.69 -39.89 28.79
C VAL A 22 -7.88 -38.88 27.97
N ILE A 23 -6.54 -38.89 28.06
CA ILE A 23 -5.71 -37.98 27.28
C ILE A 23 -5.80 -38.25 25.77
N VAL A 24 -5.92 -39.52 25.36
CA VAL A 24 -6.11 -39.89 23.95
C VAL A 24 -7.45 -39.38 23.44
N VAL A 25 -8.53 -39.58 24.20
CA VAL A 25 -9.87 -39.11 23.83
C VAL A 25 -9.91 -37.58 23.74
N ILE A 26 -9.32 -36.85 24.69
CA ILE A 26 -9.22 -35.40 24.64
C ILE A 26 -8.41 -34.95 23.42
N GLY A 27 -7.30 -35.65 23.10
CA GLY A 27 -6.49 -35.36 21.91
C GLY A 27 -7.28 -35.47 20.61
N ILE A 28 -8.07 -36.55 20.45
CA ILE A 28 -8.92 -36.74 19.27
C ILE A 28 -10.02 -35.67 19.18
N LEU A 29 -10.71 -35.39 20.31
CA LEU A 29 -11.76 -34.38 20.35
C LEU A 29 -11.22 -32.97 20.06
N ALA A 30 -10.05 -32.61 20.58
CA ALA A 30 -9.40 -31.33 20.32
C ALA A 30 -9.06 -31.16 18.83
N ALA A 31 -8.52 -32.19 18.18
CA ALA A 31 -8.19 -32.15 16.77
C ALA A 31 -9.43 -31.90 15.88
N ILE A 32 -10.53 -32.63 16.13
CA ILE A 32 -11.79 -32.44 15.40
C ILE A 32 -12.37 -31.04 15.64
N SER A 33 -12.32 -30.57 16.90
CA SER A 33 -12.86 -29.27 17.29
C SER A 33 -12.12 -28.11 16.60
N ILE A 34 -10.80 -28.20 16.43
CA ILE A 34 -10.01 -27.17 15.74
C ILE A 34 -10.42 -27.03 14.27
N VAL A 35 -10.55 -28.16 13.55
CA VAL A 35 -10.96 -28.15 12.13
C VAL A 35 -12.40 -27.63 11.99
N ALA A 36 -13.31 -28.08 12.86
CA ALA A 36 -14.69 -27.60 12.87
C ALA A 36 -14.78 -26.10 13.14
N TYR A 37 -14.00 -25.59 14.11
CA TYR A 37 -13.94 -24.18 14.45
C TYR A 37 -13.43 -23.31 13.29
N ASN A 38 -12.37 -23.76 12.58
CA ASN A 38 -11.87 -23.07 11.41
C ASN A 38 -12.94 -22.94 10.31
N ASN A 39 -13.64 -24.04 10.00
CA ASN A 39 -14.75 -24.02 9.03
C ASN A 39 -15.91 -23.10 9.43
N VAL A 40 -16.20 -22.95 10.73
CA VAL A 40 -17.23 -22.01 11.21
C VAL A 40 -16.77 -20.56 11.00
N GLN A 41 -15.51 -20.26 11.34
CA GLN A 41 -14.96 -18.92 11.15
C GLN A 41 -14.84 -18.55 9.65
N ASP A 42 -14.48 -19.50 8.78
CA ASP A 42 -14.42 -19.28 7.33
C ASP A 42 -15.80 -18.91 6.77
N ARG A 43 -16.85 -19.63 7.19
CA ARG A 43 -18.25 -19.33 6.81
C ARG A 43 -18.73 -17.99 7.35
N ALA A 44 -18.35 -17.66 8.58
CA ALA A 44 -18.67 -16.36 9.17
C ALA A 44 -17.99 -15.22 8.39
N ALA A 45 -16.72 -15.37 8.05
CA ALA A 45 -16.00 -14.41 7.22
C ALA A 45 -16.65 -14.26 5.84
N ALA A 46 -17.01 -15.36 5.16
CA ALA A 46 -17.71 -15.31 3.88
C ALA A 46 -19.08 -14.59 3.98
N ALA A 47 -19.84 -14.79 5.07
CA ALA A 47 -21.10 -14.10 5.30
C ALA A 47 -20.91 -12.59 5.49
N VAL A 48 -19.81 -12.17 6.15
CA VAL A 48 -19.43 -10.75 6.26
C VAL A 48 -19.13 -10.18 4.88
N LEU A 49 -18.35 -10.87 4.04
CA LEU A 49 -18.06 -10.43 2.66
C LEU A 49 -19.37 -10.25 1.86
N GLN A 50 -20.29 -11.19 1.97
CA GLN A 50 -21.58 -11.12 1.28
C GLN A 50 -22.42 -9.92 1.74
N SER A 51 -22.46 -9.65 3.05
CA SER A 51 -23.17 -8.50 3.62
C SER A 51 -22.55 -7.18 3.15
N ASP A 52 -21.23 -7.06 3.19
CA ASP A 52 -20.50 -5.86 2.73
C ASP A 52 -20.79 -5.59 1.25
N LEU A 53 -20.71 -6.62 0.39
CA LEU A 53 -20.98 -6.52 -1.04
C LEU A 53 -22.40 -6.05 -1.33
N LEU A 54 -23.40 -6.60 -0.64
CA LEU A 54 -24.79 -6.22 -0.83
C LEU A 54 -25.07 -4.79 -0.35
N SER A 55 -24.46 -4.39 0.76
CA SER A 55 -24.59 -3.02 1.27
C SER A 55 -23.97 -2.01 0.30
N ALA A 56 -22.74 -2.27 -0.15
CA ALA A 56 -22.04 -1.42 -1.10
C ALA A 56 -22.73 -1.36 -2.46
N SER A 57 -23.23 -2.49 -2.96
CA SER A 57 -23.99 -2.58 -4.21
C SER A 57 -25.21 -1.67 -4.21
N LYS A 58 -25.93 -1.58 -3.09
CA LYS A 58 -27.07 -0.65 -2.93
C LYS A 58 -26.63 0.81 -2.96
N GLN A 59 -25.54 1.15 -2.28
CA GLN A 59 -25.03 2.53 -2.26
C GLN A 59 -24.61 2.98 -3.66
N ILE A 60 -23.93 2.12 -4.42
CA ILE A 60 -23.54 2.39 -5.82
C ILE A 60 -24.77 2.56 -6.71
N ALA A 61 -25.78 1.70 -6.54
CA ALA A 61 -27.03 1.79 -7.30
C ALA A 61 -27.78 3.11 -7.00
N LEU A 62 -27.77 3.57 -5.74
CA LEU A 62 -28.34 4.87 -5.37
C LEU A 62 -27.62 6.03 -6.06
N THR A 63 -26.28 6.05 -6.03
CA THR A 63 -25.53 7.11 -6.71
C THR A 63 -25.80 7.12 -8.22
N ARG A 64 -25.97 5.96 -8.86
CA ARG A 64 -26.37 5.90 -10.27
C ARG A 64 -27.76 6.49 -10.52
N VAL A 65 -28.71 6.31 -9.60
CA VAL A 65 -30.05 6.90 -9.74
C VAL A 65 -29.97 8.43 -9.65
N GLU A 66 -29.05 8.96 -8.84
CA GLU A 66 -28.85 10.41 -8.67
C GLU A 66 -28.08 11.04 -9.83
N GLU A 67 -27.01 10.40 -10.31
CA GLU A 67 -26.06 10.96 -11.27
C GLU A 67 -26.24 10.45 -12.71
N GLY A 68 -27.06 9.41 -12.92
CA GLY A 68 -27.31 8.78 -14.22
C GLY A 68 -26.25 7.78 -14.69
N ILE A 69 -25.06 7.78 -14.07
CA ILE A 69 -23.94 6.86 -14.34
C ILE A 69 -23.48 6.19 -13.05
N TYR A 70 -22.86 5.01 -13.15
CA TYR A 70 -22.17 4.46 -11.98
C TYR A 70 -20.96 5.33 -11.62
N PRO A 71 -20.62 5.45 -10.32
CA PRO A 71 -19.51 6.30 -9.86
C PRO A 71 -18.18 5.94 -10.53
N SER A 72 -17.33 6.94 -10.76
CA SER A 72 -16.01 6.71 -11.39
C SER A 72 -14.99 6.07 -10.45
N SER A 73 -15.24 6.08 -9.14
CA SER A 73 -14.39 5.46 -8.13
C SER A 73 -15.18 5.03 -6.90
N SER A 74 -14.56 4.21 -6.04
CA SER A 74 -15.14 3.86 -4.72
C SER A 74 -15.35 5.07 -3.84
N ASN A 75 -14.56 6.14 -4.00
CA ASN A 75 -14.57 7.33 -3.12
C ASN A 75 -15.73 8.26 -3.44
N THR A 76 -16.20 8.27 -4.68
CA THR A 76 -17.32 9.11 -5.12
C THR A 76 -18.68 8.53 -4.72
N VAL A 77 -18.72 7.29 -4.23
CA VAL A 77 -19.94 6.67 -3.69
C VAL A 77 -20.35 7.34 -2.38
N ASN A 78 -21.65 7.27 -2.03
CA ASN A 78 -22.16 7.74 -0.75
C ASN A 78 -21.85 9.23 -0.50
N GLN A 79 -22.16 10.08 -1.48
CA GLN A 79 -21.92 11.52 -1.42
C GLN A 79 -20.46 11.88 -1.14
N GLY A 80 -19.51 11.11 -1.70
CA GLY A 80 -18.07 11.34 -1.51
C GLY A 80 -17.48 10.75 -0.23
N ASN A 81 -18.27 10.06 0.60
CA ASN A 81 -17.78 9.40 1.82
C ASN A 81 -17.12 8.04 1.54
N GLY A 82 -17.28 7.53 0.33
CA GLY A 82 -16.72 6.28 -0.11
C GLY A 82 -17.44 5.03 0.41
N LEU A 83 -17.00 3.89 -0.09
CA LEU A 83 -17.45 2.58 0.37
C LEU A 83 -16.75 2.17 1.66
N THR A 84 -17.48 1.47 2.54
CA THR A 84 -16.95 0.94 3.80
C THR A 84 -16.92 -0.58 3.77
N SER A 85 -15.92 -1.17 4.41
CA SER A 85 -15.81 -2.62 4.61
C SER A 85 -15.79 -2.95 6.10
N SER A 86 -16.23 -4.17 6.43
CA SER A 86 -16.16 -4.69 7.79
C SER A 86 -14.71 -4.96 8.23
N ARG A 87 -14.49 -5.07 9.55
CA ARG A 87 -13.15 -5.38 10.07
C ARG A 87 -12.68 -6.74 9.56
N GLY A 88 -11.47 -6.78 8.98
CA GLY A 88 -10.89 -8.01 8.43
C GLY A 88 -11.40 -8.36 7.03
N SER A 89 -12.14 -7.46 6.38
CA SER A 89 -12.45 -7.53 4.96
C SER A 89 -11.94 -6.29 4.21
N THR A 90 -11.59 -6.49 2.95
CA THR A 90 -11.28 -5.42 1.99
C THR A 90 -12.34 -5.41 0.91
N LEU A 91 -12.75 -4.23 0.46
CA LEU A 91 -13.72 -4.05 -0.61
C LEU A 91 -13.10 -3.25 -1.76
N ASN A 92 -13.19 -3.78 -2.98
CA ASN A 92 -12.73 -3.16 -4.20
C ASN A 92 -13.91 -2.85 -5.11
N TYR A 93 -13.82 -1.72 -5.83
CA TYR A 93 -14.81 -1.27 -6.81
C TYR A 93 -14.15 -1.02 -8.15
N TYR A 94 -14.72 -1.60 -9.19
CA TYR A 94 -14.29 -1.43 -10.58
C TYR A 94 -15.47 -0.89 -11.39
N GLN A 95 -15.34 0.33 -11.92
CA GLN A 95 -16.29 0.85 -12.91
C GLN A 95 -16.07 0.12 -14.25
N LEU A 96 -17.15 -0.28 -14.91
CA LEU A 96 -17.11 -0.98 -16.20
C LEU A 96 -17.73 -0.10 -17.28
N ASN A 97 -17.28 -0.27 -18.52
CA ASN A 97 -17.86 0.35 -19.72
C ASN A 97 -18.12 1.85 -19.54
N SER A 98 -17.12 2.59 -19.03
CA SER A 98 -17.21 4.05 -18.83
C SER A 98 -18.43 4.51 -18.01
N GLY A 99 -18.85 3.72 -17.02
CA GLY A 99 -19.95 4.08 -16.10
C GLY A 99 -21.29 3.40 -16.39
N GLU A 100 -21.36 2.52 -17.40
CA GLU A 100 -22.56 1.73 -17.67
C GLU A 100 -22.68 0.50 -16.76
N GLY A 101 -21.58 0.06 -16.15
CA GLY A 101 -21.56 -1.06 -15.22
C GLY A 101 -20.59 -0.89 -14.06
N TYR A 102 -20.64 -1.84 -13.13
CA TYR A 102 -19.62 -1.99 -12.09
C TYR A 102 -19.41 -3.46 -11.72
N CYS A 103 -18.27 -3.71 -11.08
CA CYS A 103 -18.02 -4.93 -10.32
C CYS A 103 -17.43 -4.57 -8.95
N LEU A 104 -18.02 -5.14 -7.90
CA LEU A 104 -17.50 -5.11 -6.55
C LEU A 104 -16.86 -6.45 -6.24
N MET A 105 -15.75 -6.44 -5.51
CA MET A 105 -15.11 -7.64 -4.98
C MET A 105 -14.75 -7.42 -3.51
N ALA A 106 -15.03 -8.41 -2.68
CA ALA A 106 -14.66 -8.42 -1.27
C ALA A 106 -13.73 -9.59 -0.98
N ARG A 107 -12.73 -9.38 -0.11
CA ARG A 107 -11.79 -10.41 0.33
C ARG A 107 -11.68 -10.40 1.85
N SER A 108 -11.49 -11.57 2.44
CA SER A 108 -11.15 -11.69 3.86
C SER A 108 -9.63 -11.72 4.01
N ASN A 109 -9.14 -11.17 5.12
CA ASN A 109 -7.74 -11.34 5.55
C ASN A 109 -7.43 -12.77 6.03
N ARG A 110 -8.46 -13.62 6.19
CA ARG A 110 -8.32 -15.01 6.61
C ARG A 110 -7.99 -15.90 5.41
N SER A 111 -6.89 -16.65 5.52
CA SER A 111 -6.52 -17.67 4.54
C SER A 111 -7.59 -18.77 4.46
N GLY A 112 -7.95 -19.19 3.25
CA GLY A 112 -8.94 -20.24 2.99
C GLY A 112 -10.35 -19.74 2.68
N VAL A 113 -10.64 -18.44 2.86
CA VAL A 113 -11.91 -17.83 2.46
C VAL A 113 -11.80 -17.35 1.02
N GLU A 114 -12.62 -17.92 0.13
CA GLU A 114 -12.66 -17.50 -1.26
C GLU A 114 -13.18 -16.06 -1.40
N PRO A 115 -12.56 -15.21 -2.24
CA PRO A 115 -13.11 -13.92 -2.59
C PRO A 115 -14.54 -14.02 -3.12
N GLN A 116 -15.33 -12.97 -2.89
CA GLN A 116 -16.67 -12.87 -3.43
C GLN A 116 -16.81 -11.61 -4.27
N GLN A 117 -17.72 -11.64 -5.23
CA GLN A 117 -17.99 -10.52 -6.12
C GLN A 117 -19.49 -10.34 -6.37
N ILE A 118 -19.88 -9.12 -6.72
CA ILE A 118 -21.19 -8.78 -7.28
C ILE A 118 -20.99 -7.77 -8.39
N SER A 119 -21.73 -7.90 -9.49
CA SER A 119 -21.67 -6.95 -10.60
C SER A 119 -23.04 -6.42 -10.97
N SER A 120 -23.07 -5.28 -11.65
CA SER A 120 -24.29 -4.71 -12.21
C SER A 120 -25.03 -5.65 -13.17
N THR A 121 -24.32 -6.61 -13.78
CA THR A 121 -24.89 -7.60 -14.71
C THR A 121 -25.45 -8.82 -13.98
N THR A 122 -24.81 -9.24 -12.88
CA THR A 122 -25.21 -10.45 -12.15
C THR A 122 -26.26 -10.17 -11.08
N GLY A 123 -26.20 -8.99 -10.44
CA GLY A 123 -27.12 -8.57 -9.37
C GLY A 123 -27.11 -9.48 -8.13
N SER A 124 -26.17 -10.42 -8.05
CA SER A 124 -26.10 -11.44 -7.02
C SER A 124 -24.65 -11.70 -6.63
N VAL A 125 -24.43 -11.95 -5.34
CA VAL A 125 -23.09 -12.28 -4.84
C VAL A 125 -22.74 -13.70 -5.28
N LYS A 126 -21.54 -13.86 -5.84
CA LYS A 126 -20.97 -15.15 -6.23
C LYS A 126 -19.50 -15.24 -5.83
N PRO A 127 -18.94 -16.45 -5.67
CA PRO A 127 -17.50 -16.61 -5.50
C PRO A 127 -16.70 -16.10 -6.70
N GLY A 128 -15.46 -15.70 -6.42
CA GLY A 128 -14.48 -15.25 -7.41
C GLY A 128 -14.22 -13.76 -7.39
N VAL A 129 -13.50 -13.32 -8.41
CA VAL A 129 -12.96 -11.95 -8.54
C VAL A 129 -13.54 -11.26 -9.77
N CYS A 130 -13.54 -9.92 -9.76
CA CYS A 130 -13.94 -9.12 -10.92
C CYS A 130 -13.02 -9.40 -12.11
N ALA A 131 -13.51 -9.30 -13.34
CA ALA A 131 -12.68 -9.55 -14.53
C ALA A 131 -11.50 -8.56 -14.66
N SER A 132 -11.65 -7.34 -14.15
CA SER A 132 -10.60 -6.31 -14.06
C SER A 132 -9.69 -6.46 -12.84
N TYR A 133 -9.82 -7.54 -12.08
CA TYR A 133 -9.04 -7.77 -10.87
C TYR A 133 -7.59 -8.11 -11.19
N VAL A 134 -6.68 -7.36 -10.58
CA VAL A 134 -5.26 -7.72 -10.49
C VAL A 134 -5.08 -8.50 -9.19
N ALA A 135 -4.55 -9.72 -9.26
CA ALA A 135 -4.22 -10.47 -8.05
C ALA A 135 -3.06 -9.78 -7.29
N PRO A 136 -3.00 -9.86 -5.96
CA PRO A 136 -1.75 -9.52 -5.27
C PRO A 136 -0.65 -10.44 -5.82
N PRO A 137 0.60 -9.97 -5.85
CA PRO A 137 1.74 -10.83 -6.11
C PRO A 137 1.78 -12.04 -5.18
N ASP A 138 2.49 -13.09 -5.60
CA ASP A 138 2.68 -14.30 -4.80
C ASP A 138 3.31 -13.96 -3.43
N SER A 139 2.87 -14.61 -2.36
CA SER A 139 3.38 -14.33 -1.01
C SER A 139 4.91 -14.47 -0.86
N SER A 140 5.57 -15.23 -1.75
CA SER A 140 7.03 -15.36 -1.82
C SER A 140 7.75 -14.07 -2.20
N VAL A 141 7.07 -13.11 -2.82
CA VAL A 141 7.63 -11.78 -3.11
C VAL A 141 7.33 -10.76 -2.03
N GLY A 142 6.65 -11.19 -0.96
CA GLY A 142 6.45 -10.42 0.26
C GLY A 142 5.12 -9.66 0.30
N GLU A 143 5.08 -8.60 1.12
CA GLU A 143 3.88 -7.84 1.43
C GLU A 143 3.62 -6.75 0.39
N PHE A 144 2.46 -6.81 -0.26
CA PHE A 144 1.97 -5.79 -1.17
C PHE A 144 0.67 -5.21 -0.65
N VAL A 145 0.50 -3.91 -0.83
CA VAL A 145 -0.71 -3.16 -0.47
C VAL A 145 -1.42 -2.72 -1.72
N LEU A 146 -2.75 -2.75 -1.66
CA LEU A 146 -3.62 -2.33 -2.75
C LEU A 146 -3.74 -0.81 -2.75
N VAL A 147 -3.47 -0.19 -3.90
CA VAL A 147 -3.60 1.25 -4.13
C VAL A 147 -4.77 1.48 -5.06
N PRO A 148 -5.80 2.25 -4.64
CA PRO A 148 -6.87 2.67 -5.53
C PRO A 148 -6.31 3.53 -6.67
N GLY A 149 -6.71 3.23 -7.90
CA GLY A 149 -6.30 3.96 -9.08
C GLY A 149 -6.71 5.43 -9.06
N ASN A 150 -6.05 6.24 -9.86
CA ASN A 150 -6.38 7.65 -10.03
C ASN A 150 -6.43 8.01 -11.54
N PRO A 151 -7.62 8.33 -12.08
CA PRO A 151 -7.81 8.72 -13.47
C PRO A 151 -6.99 9.95 -13.90
N THR A 152 -6.68 10.88 -12.99
CA THR A 152 -5.83 12.05 -13.29
C THR A 152 -4.43 11.63 -13.74
N TYR A 153 -3.93 10.51 -13.23
CA TYR A 153 -2.64 9.93 -13.59
C TYR A 153 -2.78 8.77 -14.60
N GLY A 154 -3.99 8.45 -15.04
CA GLY A 154 -4.25 7.34 -15.95
C GLY A 154 -3.99 5.96 -15.34
N THR A 155 -4.06 5.84 -14.01
CA THR A 155 -3.82 4.58 -13.30
C THR A 155 -5.14 3.90 -12.93
N SER A 156 -5.17 2.57 -13.06
CA SER A 156 -6.20 1.70 -12.45
C SER A 156 -5.73 1.22 -11.08
N ASP A 157 -6.57 0.49 -10.33
CA ASP A 157 -6.13 -0.17 -9.10
C ASP A 157 -4.91 -1.06 -9.36
N PHE A 158 -3.90 -0.98 -8.49
CA PHE A 158 -2.66 -1.74 -8.60
C PHE A 158 -2.15 -2.15 -7.23
N TYR A 159 -1.23 -3.12 -7.19
CA TYR A 159 -0.54 -3.49 -5.97
C TYR A 159 0.85 -2.88 -5.96
N VAL A 160 1.28 -2.37 -4.81
CA VAL A 160 2.63 -1.86 -4.61
C VAL A 160 3.27 -2.56 -3.41
N ALA A 161 4.56 -2.83 -3.49
CA ALA A 161 5.34 -3.36 -2.38
C ALA A 161 5.22 -2.41 -1.17
N LYS A 162 4.81 -2.96 -0.03
CA LYS A 162 4.60 -2.24 1.23
C LYS A 162 5.88 -1.56 1.74
N TYR A 163 7.01 -2.21 1.57
CA TYR A 163 8.33 -1.71 1.91
C TYR A 163 9.15 -1.51 0.63
N GLU A 164 10.20 -0.66 0.67
CA GLU A 164 11.19 -0.60 -0.43
C GLU A 164 11.74 -2.02 -0.69
N ALA A 165 12.20 -2.34 -1.89
CA ALA A 165 12.65 -3.69 -2.23
C ALA A 165 13.87 -4.12 -1.41
N LYS A 166 13.89 -5.38 -0.93
CA LYS A 166 15.02 -6.02 -0.25
C LYS A 166 15.63 -7.06 -1.19
N ASN A 167 16.94 -7.29 -1.09
CA ASN A 167 17.61 -8.34 -1.85
C ASN A 167 17.58 -9.65 -1.05
N VAL A 168 16.68 -10.56 -1.44
CA VAL A 168 16.60 -11.89 -0.84
C VAL A 168 16.97 -12.92 -1.90
N GLY A 169 18.21 -13.41 -1.82
CA GLY A 169 18.71 -14.41 -2.78
C GLY A 169 18.75 -13.92 -4.24
N GLY A 170 18.99 -12.63 -4.46
CA GLY A 170 19.00 -12.02 -5.80
C GLY A 170 17.61 -11.61 -6.32
N LYS A 171 16.55 -11.80 -5.52
CA LYS A 171 15.18 -11.39 -5.88
C LYS A 171 14.73 -10.21 -5.05
N ALA A 172 13.96 -9.32 -5.68
CA ALA A 172 13.31 -8.20 -5.01
C ALA A 172 12.13 -8.73 -4.19
N VAL A 173 12.19 -8.55 -2.87
CA VAL A 173 11.14 -8.97 -1.92
C VAL A 173 10.73 -7.79 -1.05
N SER A 174 9.41 -7.63 -0.85
CA SER A 174 8.85 -6.62 0.05
C SER A 174 8.66 -7.21 1.44
N GLN A 175 9.58 -6.92 2.36
CA GLN A 175 9.50 -7.40 3.73
C GLN A 175 10.03 -6.35 4.69
N SER A 176 9.55 -6.38 5.94
CA SER A 176 9.98 -5.45 6.97
C SER A 176 11.46 -5.67 7.36
N ALA A 177 11.91 -6.92 7.44
CA ALA A 177 13.26 -7.24 7.85
C ALA A 177 14.28 -7.05 6.72
N GLY A 178 15.41 -6.44 7.05
CA GLY A 178 16.55 -6.26 6.14
C GLY A 178 16.63 -4.88 5.51
N ALA A 179 17.86 -4.44 5.26
CA ALA A 179 18.13 -3.14 4.64
C ALA A 179 17.57 -3.08 3.21
N PRO A 180 17.16 -1.89 2.73
CA PRO A 180 16.74 -1.72 1.35
C PRO A 180 17.85 -2.10 0.36
N TRP A 181 17.46 -2.66 -0.78
CA TRP A 181 18.36 -2.97 -1.87
C TRP A 181 18.75 -1.68 -2.59
N VAL A 182 19.95 -1.20 -2.27
CA VAL A 182 20.54 0.03 -2.81
C VAL A 182 21.73 -0.26 -3.73
N SER A 183 22.40 0.79 -4.22
CA SER A 183 23.52 0.70 -5.16
C SER A 183 23.16 -0.02 -6.45
N ILE A 184 21.93 0.24 -6.92
CA ILE A 184 21.35 -0.32 -8.13
C ILE A 184 21.01 0.81 -9.09
N ASN A 185 21.24 0.60 -10.39
CA ASN A 185 20.89 1.58 -11.41
C ASN A 185 19.45 1.35 -11.89
N GLN A 186 18.88 2.29 -12.64
CA GLN A 186 17.48 2.21 -13.05
C GLN A 186 17.22 0.98 -13.93
N THR A 187 18.13 0.64 -14.84
CA THR A 187 17.99 -0.52 -15.73
C THR A 187 17.93 -1.83 -14.94
N ASN A 188 18.83 -2.02 -13.98
CA ASN A 188 18.85 -3.22 -13.14
C ASN A 188 17.67 -3.24 -12.16
N ALA A 189 17.20 -2.09 -11.68
CA ALA A 189 15.99 -2.00 -10.86
C ALA A 189 14.74 -2.44 -11.65
N LYS A 190 14.62 -2.04 -12.92
CA LYS A 190 13.57 -2.52 -13.84
C LYS A 190 13.62 -4.05 -13.98
N THR A 191 14.79 -4.61 -14.26
CA THR A 191 14.96 -6.06 -14.38
C THR A 191 14.62 -6.77 -13.07
N ALA A 192 15.16 -6.33 -11.94
CA ALA A 192 14.92 -6.95 -10.64
C ALA A 192 13.44 -6.92 -10.22
N ALA A 193 12.72 -5.84 -10.57
CA ALA A 193 11.30 -5.73 -10.29
C ALA A 193 10.45 -6.64 -11.21
N THR A 194 10.77 -6.72 -12.50
CA THR A 194 10.08 -7.63 -13.43
C THR A 194 10.35 -9.11 -13.10
N ASP A 195 11.56 -9.43 -12.66
CA ASP A 195 11.94 -10.80 -12.26
C ASP A 195 11.36 -11.20 -10.89
N ALA A 196 10.80 -10.25 -10.12
CA ALA A 196 10.20 -10.53 -8.83
C ALA A 196 8.98 -11.45 -8.98
N CYS A 197 8.04 -11.08 -9.86
CA CYS A 197 6.79 -11.81 -10.04
C CYS A 197 6.20 -11.64 -11.45
N SER A 198 5.29 -12.54 -11.84
CA SER A 198 4.55 -12.39 -13.09
C SER A 198 3.68 -11.13 -13.09
N GLY A 199 3.98 -10.21 -14.00
CA GLY A 199 3.30 -8.93 -14.14
C GLY A 199 3.83 -7.84 -13.22
N CYS A 200 4.87 -8.12 -12.42
CA CYS A 200 5.53 -7.07 -11.65
C CYS A 200 6.38 -6.15 -12.55
N HIS A 201 6.56 -4.91 -12.12
CA HIS A 201 7.42 -3.92 -12.76
C HIS A 201 7.99 -2.95 -11.73
N LEU A 202 9.04 -2.22 -12.13
CA LEU A 202 9.50 -1.07 -11.36
C LEU A 202 8.37 -0.06 -11.30
N ILE A 203 8.09 0.47 -10.11
CA ILE A 203 6.99 1.44 -9.93
C ILE A 203 7.02 2.51 -11.02
N THR A 204 5.89 2.68 -11.70
CA THR A 204 5.80 3.70 -12.74
C THR A 204 5.68 5.07 -12.12
N GLU A 205 6.12 6.10 -12.84
CA GLU A 205 5.99 7.46 -12.37
C GLU A 205 4.52 7.88 -12.10
N PRO A 206 3.53 7.54 -12.96
CA PRO A 206 2.12 7.73 -12.64
C PRO A 206 1.64 6.98 -11.40
N GLU A 207 2.09 5.74 -11.17
CA GLU A 207 1.76 4.98 -9.95
C GLU A 207 2.30 5.66 -8.69
N TRP A 208 3.55 6.14 -8.72
CA TRP A 208 4.12 6.92 -7.63
C TRP A 208 3.25 8.13 -7.32
N MET A 209 2.87 8.90 -8.34
CA MET A 209 2.05 10.09 -8.16
C MET A 209 0.63 9.75 -7.67
N THR A 210 0.06 8.62 -8.09
CA THR A 210 -1.20 8.12 -7.56
C THR A 210 -1.10 7.83 -6.06
N ILE A 211 -0.06 7.14 -5.61
CA ILE A 211 0.18 6.90 -4.17
C ILE A 211 0.39 8.24 -3.46
N ALA A 212 1.28 9.09 -3.97
CA ALA A 212 1.63 10.35 -3.33
C ALA A 212 0.39 11.24 -3.14
N MET A 213 -0.48 11.36 -4.14
CA MET A 213 -1.74 12.10 -4.01
C MET A 213 -2.73 11.44 -3.06
N ASN A 214 -2.80 10.11 -3.02
CA ASN A 214 -3.62 9.40 -2.04
C ASN A 214 -3.17 9.73 -0.61
N LEU A 215 -1.86 9.70 -0.36
CA LEU A 215 -1.27 9.98 0.95
C LEU A 215 -1.43 11.43 1.39
N VAL A 216 -1.19 12.40 0.48
CA VAL A 216 -1.36 13.84 0.76
C VAL A 216 -2.81 14.19 1.05
N ASN A 217 -3.77 13.53 0.40
CA ASN A 217 -5.19 13.80 0.62
C ASN A 217 -5.79 13.02 1.79
N ASN A 218 -4.99 12.26 2.54
CA ASN A 218 -5.47 11.53 3.72
C ASN A 218 -5.14 12.31 5.02
N PRO A 219 -6.14 12.81 5.77
CA PRO A 219 -5.93 13.53 7.04
C PRO A 219 -5.07 12.77 8.06
N ALA A 220 -5.10 11.44 8.06
CA ALA A 220 -4.34 10.61 9.00
C ALA A 220 -2.82 10.77 8.87
N ASN A 221 -2.34 11.27 7.73
CA ASN A 221 -0.92 11.47 7.44
C ASN A 221 -0.42 12.87 7.84
N TRP A 222 -1.28 13.75 8.33
CA TRP A 222 -0.95 15.13 8.69
C TRP A 222 -0.84 15.31 10.20
N SER A 223 0.21 16.03 10.63
CA SER A 223 0.46 16.31 12.04
C SER A 223 -0.63 17.15 12.70
N GLY A 224 -1.36 17.96 11.91
CA GLY A 224 -2.48 18.77 12.37
C GLY A 224 -3.83 18.06 12.34
N GLY A 225 -3.89 16.77 11.98
CA GLY A 225 -5.12 15.98 11.92
C GLY A 225 -6.07 16.30 10.75
N SER A 226 -5.69 17.26 9.90
CA SER A 226 -6.43 17.69 8.71
C SER A 226 -5.46 17.94 7.56
N VAL A 227 -5.91 17.69 6.32
CA VAL A 227 -5.10 17.92 5.11
C VAL A 227 -4.63 19.37 5.06
N GLY A 228 -3.33 19.58 4.81
CA GLY A 228 -2.72 20.89 4.75
C GLY A 228 -2.37 21.54 6.09
N ASN A 229 -2.81 20.97 7.22
CA ASN A 229 -2.51 21.51 8.55
C ASN A 229 -1.24 20.87 9.14
N GLY A 230 -0.25 21.68 9.45
CA GLY A 230 1.07 21.23 9.91
C GLY A 230 1.89 20.65 8.75
N TYR A 231 2.41 19.44 8.93
CA TYR A 231 3.20 18.75 7.91
C TYR A 231 2.68 17.33 7.69
N ILE A 232 2.84 16.82 6.47
CA ILE A 232 2.77 15.39 6.22
C ILE A 232 4.00 14.72 6.85
N TYR A 233 3.81 13.57 7.48
CA TYR A 233 4.94 12.83 8.02
C TYR A 233 5.91 12.44 6.90
N ARG A 234 7.20 12.55 7.19
CA ARG A 234 8.29 12.09 6.33
C ARG A 234 9.05 11.05 7.13
N GLY A 235 9.46 9.94 6.54
CA GLY A 235 10.14 8.86 7.25
C GLY A 235 11.56 9.22 7.68
N ASN A 236 12.43 8.21 7.67
CA ASN A 236 13.83 8.36 8.02
C ASN A 236 14.50 9.43 7.14
N SER A 237 14.74 10.64 7.64
CA SER A 237 15.25 11.76 6.81
C SER A 237 16.33 12.58 7.49
N ASN A 238 16.62 12.32 8.77
CA ASN A 238 17.60 13.04 9.59
C ASN A 238 18.55 12.09 10.32
N SER A 239 18.98 11.02 9.64
CA SER A 239 19.82 9.95 10.19
C SER A 239 21.10 9.77 9.37
N ALA A 240 21.94 8.82 9.76
CA ALA A 240 23.21 8.53 9.11
C ALA A 240 23.15 7.38 8.08
N ALA A 241 22.08 6.58 8.09
CA ALA A 241 21.94 5.41 7.21
C ALA A 241 20.47 5.04 6.97
N ALA A 242 20.25 4.19 5.96
CA ALA A 242 18.96 3.53 5.73
C ALA A 242 18.59 2.61 6.90
N MET A 243 17.29 2.46 7.14
CA MET A 243 16.69 1.62 8.17
C MET A 243 15.85 0.52 7.51
N ASP A 244 15.70 -0.61 8.19
CA ASP A 244 14.76 -1.65 7.75
C ASP A 244 13.33 -1.31 8.18
N GLY A 245 12.32 -2.00 7.67
CA GLY A 245 10.91 -1.77 8.00
C GLY A 245 10.49 -2.18 9.42
N SER A 246 11.42 -2.58 10.29
CA SER A 246 11.15 -2.87 11.70
C SER A 246 11.51 -1.70 12.63
N ASN A 247 12.30 -0.73 12.16
CA ASN A 247 12.69 0.44 12.96
C ASN A 247 11.59 1.52 12.95
N ALA A 248 10.69 1.49 13.93
CA ALA A 248 9.68 2.54 14.07
C ALA A 248 10.31 3.89 14.49
N LEU A 249 9.84 4.97 13.86
CA LEU A 249 10.14 6.36 14.23
C LEU A 249 8.83 7.11 14.49
N SER A 250 8.91 8.25 15.17
CA SER A 250 7.76 9.05 15.59
C SER A 250 7.91 10.53 15.25
N GLY A 251 6.81 11.29 15.38
CA GLY A 251 6.78 12.72 15.10
C GLY A 251 6.96 12.99 13.61
N VAL A 252 7.72 14.04 13.26
CA VAL A 252 7.98 14.37 11.86
C VAL A 252 8.59 13.22 11.06
N ASN A 253 9.33 12.32 11.73
CA ASN A 253 10.03 11.19 11.13
C ASN A 253 9.18 9.91 11.02
N THR A 254 7.85 9.98 11.26
CA THR A 254 6.96 8.80 11.17
C THR A 254 7.04 8.19 9.76
N ARG A 255 7.37 6.89 9.71
CA ARG A 255 7.70 6.16 8.47
C ARG A 255 6.51 5.58 7.72
N PRO A 256 5.55 4.88 8.38
CA PRO A 256 4.35 4.42 7.69
C PRO A 256 3.43 5.60 7.39
N LEU A 257 2.90 5.62 6.17
CA LEU A 257 1.82 6.49 5.75
C LEU A 257 0.61 5.64 5.37
N LYS A 258 -0.60 6.15 5.65
CA LYS A 258 -1.85 5.43 5.45
C LYS A 258 -2.48 5.79 4.11
N LEU A 259 -2.79 4.77 3.33
CA LEU A 259 -3.63 4.88 2.14
C LEU A 259 -5.10 5.10 2.55
N SER A 260 -5.92 5.55 1.61
CA SER A 260 -7.36 5.69 1.79
C SER A 260 -8.08 4.36 2.07
N THR A 261 -7.44 3.23 1.73
CA THR A 261 -7.89 1.87 2.07
C THR A 261 -7.67 1.51 3.54
N GLY A 262 -6.90 2.31 4.29
CA GLY A 262 -6.46 2.02 5.64
C GLY A 262 -5.17 1.20 5.72
N GLU A 263 -4.70 0.65 4.61
CA GLU A 263 -3.39 -0.01 4.50
C GLU A 263 -2.25 0.98 4.74
N GLU A 264 -1.12 0.49 5.25
CA GLU A 264 0.08 1.29 5.49
C GLU A 264 1.15 0.98 4.43
N VAL A 265 1.71 2.02 3.83
CA VAL A 265 2.90 1.94 2.98
C VAL A 265 4.05 2.64 3.68
N TRP A 266 5.21 1.99 3.70
CA TRP A 266 6.38 2.45 4.45
C TRP A 266 7.37 3.17 3.54
N ASP A 267 7.97 4.23 4.10
CA ASP A 267 9.12 4.92 3.50
C ASP A 267 8.85 5.58 2.14
N MET A 268 7.60 5.95 1.84
CA MET A 268 7.28 6.76 0.66
C MET A 268 7.88 8.18 0.70
N ALA A 269 8.34 8.59 1.89
CA ALA A 269 9.08 9.82 2.10
C ALA A 269 10.29 9.49 2.97
N GLY A 270 11.50 9.77 2.51
CA GLY A 270 12.74 9.43 3.22
C GLY A 270 13.15 7.95 3.09
N ASN A 271 14.12 7.58 3.91
CA ASN A 271 14.88 6.34 3.92
C ASN A 271 15.83 6.22 2.73
N VAL A 272 15.38 5.75 1.57
CA VAL A 272 16.19 5.81 0.34
C VAL A 272 15.42 6.46 -0.80
N TRP A 273 16.16 7.10 -1.71
CA TRP A 273 15.58 7.51 -2.98
C TRP A 273 15.14 6.27 -3.77
N GLU A 274 13.98 6.32 -4.38
CA GLU A 274 13.46 5.20 -5.18
C GLU A 274 13.46 5.57 -6.66
N TRP A 275 14.08 4.72 -7.49
CA TRP A 275 13.91 4.80 -8.93
C TRP A 275 12.43 4.61 -9.28
N THR A 276 11.91 5.48 -10.16
CA THR A 276 10.71 5.17 -10.95
C THR A 276 11.11 4.75 -12.35
N ASP A 277 10.15 4.30 -13.16
CA ASP A 277 10.41 3.87 -14.53
C ASP A 277 10.72 5.03 -15.52
N ALA A 278 10.47 6.28 -15.10
CA ALA A 278 10.48 7.43 -15.97
C ALA A 278 11.87 8.05 -16.17
N THR A 279 11.98 8.77 -17.28
CA THR A 279 13.12 9.62 -17.61
C THR A 279 12.63 10.91 -18.26
N ILE A 280 13.40 11.98 -18.14
CA ILE A 280 13.20 13.25 -18.84
C ILE A 280 14.45 13.57 -19.64
N THR A 281 14.27 14.13 -20.82
CA THR A 281 15.37 14.61 -21.67
C THR A 281 15.06 16.02 -22.11
N GLY A 282 16.01 16.93 -21.89
CA GLY A 282 15.90 18.34 -22.27
C GLY A 282 14.88 19.14 -21.46
N GLY A 283 15.29 20.29 -20.92
CA GLY A 283 14.36 21.30 -20.39
C GLY A 283 13.60 20.84 -19.14
N GLN A 284 14.29 20.67 -18.02
CA GLN A 284 13.67 20.27 -16.75
C GLN A 284 12.86 21.41 -16.12
N PRO A 285 11.93 21.14 -15.18
CA PRO A 285 11.26 22.19 -14.42
C PRO A 285 12.24 23.15 -13.76
N GLY A 286 11.81 24.37 -13.48
CA GLY A 286 12.57 25.30 -12.66
C GLY A 286 12.02 26.71 -12.74
N LYS A 287 12.80 27.68 -12.25
CA LYS A 287 12.37 29.08 -12.18
C LYS A 287 12.91 29.88 -13.36
N ALA A 288 12.24 30.98 -13.69
CA ALA A 288 12.77 31.98 -14.62
C ALA A 288 14.16 32.46 -14.15
N GLY A 289 15.15 32.43 -15.05
CA GLY A 289 16.53 32.85 -14.77
C GLY A 289 17.40 31.80 -14.06
N GLN A 290 16.89 30.60 -13.78
CA GLN A 290 17.69 29.52 -13.20
C GLN A 290 18.65 28.92 -14.24
N SER A 291 19.95 28.97 -13.96
CA SER A 291 21.02 28.52 -14.88
C SER A 291 21.78 27.27 -14.40
N ALA A 292 21.44 26.74 -13.22
CA ALA A 292 22.10 25.59 -12.61
C ALA A 292 21.10 24.74 -11.82
N TYR A 293 21.57 23.58 -11.37
CA TYR A 293 20.79 22.70 -10.50
C TYR A 293 20.42 23.40 -9.18
N GLY A 294 19.14 23.40 -8.84
CA GLY A 294 18.62 24.06 -7.66
C GLY A 294 17.27 23.52 -7.24
N TRP A 295 16.97 23.68 -5.94
CA TRP A 295 15.68 23.31 -5.38
C TRP A 295 14.60 24.34 -5.71
N THR A 296 13.49 23.85 -6.26
CA THR A 296 12.26 24.61 -6.49
C THR A 296 11.09 23.91 -5.82
N TYR A 297 10.17 24.67 -5.24
CA TYR A 297 9.02 24.14 -4.51
C TYR A 297 7.74 24.24 -5.34
N TYR A 298 6.81 23.32 -5.12
CA TYR A 298 5.60 23.20 -5.92
C TYR A 298 4.66 24.40 -5.83
N HIS A 299 4.53 25.00 -4.63
CA HIS A 299 3.73 26.21 -4.43
C HIS A 299 4.37 27.50 -4.98
N ASP A 300 5.60 27.44 -5.51
CA ASP A 300 6.28 28.61 -6.05
C ASP A 300 5.60 29.06 -7.36
N GLY A 301 4.98 30.23 -7.35
CA GLY A 301 4.28 30.78 -8.52
C GLY A 301 5.17 31.08 -9.73
N THR A 302 6.50 30.99 -9.58
CA THR A 302 7.47 31.17 -10.67
C THR A 302 7.95 29.85 -11.29
N LEU A 303 7.54 28.70 -10.74
CA LEU A 303 7.89 27.39 -11.26
C LEU A 303 7.26 27.17 -12.65
N THR A 304 8.09 26.94 -13.66
CA THR A 304 7.67 26.41 -14.95
C THR A 304 7.92 24.91 -15.00
N TRP A 305 6.94 24.17 -15.51
CA TRP A 305 7.02 22.71 -15.57
C TRP A 305 7.89 22.17 -16.71
N ASN A 306 8.11 23.01 -17.73
CA ASN A 306 8.88 22.67 -18.93
C ASN A 306 8.49 21.26 -19.46
N SER A 307 9.46 20.37 -19.66
CA SER A 307 9.22 19.03 -20.23
C SER A 307 8.67 17.99 -19.25
N LEU A 308 8.44 18.32 -17.97
CA LEU A 308 7.92 17.35 -17.00
C LEU A 308 6.46 16.98 -17.34
N PRO A 309 6.09 15.71 -17.58
CA PRO A 309 4.72 15.35 -17.96
C PRO A 309 3.67 15.73 -16.91
N ALA A 310 2.44 16.02 -17.32
CA ALA A 310 1.36 16.33 -16.38
C ALA A 310 1.09 15.19 -15.37
N THR A 311 1.25 13.94 -15.81
CA THR A 311 1.11 12.74 -14.98
C THR A 311 2.25 12.54 -13.97
N SER A 312 3.27 13.40 -13.98
CA SER A 312 4.38 13.39 -13.02
C SER A 312 4.33 14.59 -12.07
N ARG A 313 3.26 15.40 -12.11
CA ARG A 313 3.12 16.64 -11.34
C ARG A 313 2.07 16.46 -10.25
N PRO A 314 2.25 17.04 -9.05
CA PRO A 314 1.17 17.14 -8.09
C PRO A 314 0.02 18.01 -8.65
N THR A 315 -1.20 17.71 -8.23
CA THR A 315 -2.42 18.42 -8.65
C THR A 315 -3.19 18.93 -7.43
N GLY A 316 -4.09 19.89 -7.64
CA GLY A 316 -4.86 20.52 -6.56
C GLY A 316 -4.03 21.52 -5.76
N THR A 317 -4.21 21.54 -4.43
CA THR A 317 -3.46 22.44 -3.55
C THR A 317 -1.99 22.06 -3.50
N LEU A 318 -1.12 23.00 -3.87
CA LEU A 318 0.32 22.84 -3.84
C LEU A 318 0.89 23.31 -2.50
N TYR A 319 1.91 22.61 -2.04
CA TYR A 319 2.55 22.86 -0.75
C TYR A 319 4.04 23.14 -0.89
N SER A 320 4.67 23.51 0.22
CA SER A 320 6.11 23.75 0.35
C SER A 320 6.80 22.65 1.15
N ASN A 321 8.12 22.73 1.27
CA ASN A 321 8.88 21.87 2.17
C ASN A 321 8.52 22.04 3.65
N SER A 322 7.89 23.16 4.06
CA SER A 322 7.39 23.33 5.43
C SER A 322 6.24 22.38 5.75
N GLN A 323 5.45 21.98 4.74
CA GLN A 323 4.43 20.94 4.85
C GLN A 323 4.99 19.53 4.65
N GLY A 324 6.30 19.37 4.43
CA GLY A 324 6.95 18.05 4.35
C GLY A 324 6.78 17.29 3.03
N VAL A 325 6.24 17.92 1.98
CA VAL A 325 6.02 17.24 0.68
C VAL A 325 7.28 17.10 -0.18
N GLY A 326 8.37 17.79 0.17
CA GLY A 326 9.60 17.84 -0.63
C GLY A 326 9.58 18.94 -1.70
N GLY A 327 10.46 18.82 -2.70
CA GLY A 327 10.54 19.75 -3.83
C GLY A 327 11.17 19.11 -5.06
N ILE A 328 11.44 19.91 -6.08
CA ILE A 328 12.10 19.49 -7.32
C ILE A 328 13.55 19.99 -7.29
N TYR A 329 14.52 19.11 -7.51
CA TYR A 329 15.91 19.50 -7.75
C TYR A 329 16.24 19.32 -9.23
N SER A 330 16.42 20.41 -9.95
CA SER A 330 16.45 20.39 -11.41
C SER A 330 17.25 21.55 -11.98
N ASN A 331 17.56 21.49 -13.27
CA ASN A 331 18.18 22.56 -14.05
C ASN A 331 17.42 22.73 -15.39
N PRO A 332 16.75 23.87 -15.62
CA PRO A 332 16.05 24.14 -16.88
C PRO A 332 16.94 24.07 -18.13
N SER A 333 18.25 24.25 -17.99
CA SER A 333 19.22 24.16 -19.08
C SER A 333 19.82 22.75 -19.26
N GLU A 334 19.37 21.75 -18.49
CA GLU A 334 19.83 20.37 -18.67
C GLU A 334 19.37 19.81 -20.03
N SER A 335 20.30 19.14 -20.69
CA SER A 335 20.12 18.54 -22.02
C SER A 335 20.26 17.02 -21.98
N ALA A 336 20.94 16.46 -20.98
CA ALA A 336 21.09 15.03 -20.81
C ALA A 336 19.79 14.36 -20.38
N THR A 337 19.67 13.06 -20.68
CA THR A 337 18.60 12.22 -20.14
C THR A 337 18.84 11.95 -18.66
N ARG A 338 17.84 12.25 -17.84
CA ARG A 338 17.85 12.06 -16.39
C ARG A 338 16.71 11.15 -15.97
N ALA A 339 16.99 10.26 -15.03
CA ALA A 339 16.01 9.34 -14.48
C ALA A 339 15.32 9.95 -13.26
N PHE A 340 14.11 9.49 -13.00
CA PHE A 340 13.30 10.01 -11.90
C PHE A 340 13.62 9.22 -10.64
N LEU A 341 13.90 9.97 -9.57
CA LEU A 341 13.99 9.46 -8.21
C LEU A 341 12.90 10.12 -7.39
N ARG A 342 12.35 9.39 -6.42
CA ARG A 342 11.30 9.91 -5.55
C ARG A 342 11.54 9.63 -4.07
N GLY A 343 10.79 10.34 -3.21
CA GLY A 343 10.69 10.08 -1.76
C GLY A 343 11.74 10.77 -0.89
N GLY A 344 13.01 10.77 -1.28
CA GLY A 344 14.10 11.32 -0.47
C GLY A 344 14.89 10.27 0.30
N GLY A 345 16.13 10.58 0.66
CA GLY A 345 16.99 9.70 1.46
C GLY A 345 17.10 10.09 2.93
N TRP A 346 17.76 9.21 3.70
CA TRP A 346 17.95 9.30 5.15
C TRP A 346 18.64 10.57 5.66
N SER A 347 19.30 11.34 4.80
CA SER A 347 20.02 12.57 5.15
C SER A 347 19.44 13.82 4.48
N ASN A 348 18.28 13.74 3.83
CA ASN A 348 17.71 14.85 3.06
C ASN A 348 16.88 15.83 3.90
N SER A 349 16.68 15.56 5.18
CA SER A 349 15.95 16.40 6.12
C SER A 349 14.60 16.88 5.55
N SER A 350 14.34 18.19 5.54
CA SER A 350 13.13 18.78 4.98
C SER A 350 12.96 18.66 3.47
N PHE A 351 13.98 18.19 2.74
CA PHE A 351 13.89 17.95 1.31
C PHE A 351 13.34 16.56 0.97
N ALA A 352 13.29 15.64 1.94
CA ALA A 352 12.54 14.39 1.80
C ALA A 352 11.03 14.66 1.85
N GLY A 353 10.27 13.87 1.10
CA GLY A 353 8.81 14.01 1.01
C GLY A 353 8.25 13.20 -0.14
N VAL A 354 6.95 12.90 -0.07
CA VAL A 354 6.24 12.06 -1.05
C VAL A 354 6.24 12.64 -2.47
N TRP A 355 6.46 13.95 -2.63
CA TRP A 355 6.62 14.59 -3.93
C TRP A 355 8.08 14.93 -4.26
N ALA A 356 9.06 14.64 -3.41
CA ALA A 356 10.45 14.97 -3.71
C ALA A 356 10.90 14.37 -5.05
N LEU A 357 11.55 15.17 -5.92
CA LEU A 357 11.95 14.78 -7.27
C LEU A 357 13.28 15.43 -7.68
N PRO A 358 14.42 14.77 -7.47
CA PRO A 358 15.68 15.18 -8.07
C PRO A 358 15.81 14.62 -9.48
N LEU A 359 16.28 15.47 -10.39
CA LEU A 359 16.44 15.19 -11.82
C LEU A 359 17.91 15.34 -12.25
N ASP A 360 18.87 15.09 -11.37
CA ASP A 360 20.31 15.21 -11.65
C ASP A 360 20.99 13.86 -11.95
N TYR A 361 20.33 12.73 -11.70
CA TYR A 361 20.89 11.40 -11.92
C TYR A 361 20.64 10.86 -13.33
N SER A 362 21.68 10.29 -13.94
CA SER A 362 21.55 9.46 -15.15
C SER A 362 20.94 8.10 -14.79
N PRO A 363 20.16 7.47 -15.69
CA PRO A 363 19.68 6.08 -15.52
C PRO A 363 20.76 5.06 -15.16
N SER A 364 22.01 5.31 -15.55
CA SER A 364 23.17 4.43 -15.34
C SER A 364 23.81 4.58 -13.96
N ASN A 365 23.49 5.64 -13.21
CA ASN A 365 24.10 5.89 -11.91
C ASN A 365 23.67 4.86 -10.87
N THR A 366 24.55 4.59 -9.90
CA THR A 366 24.26 3.83 -8.69
C THR A 366 24.69 4.66 -7.49
N ASN A 367 23.96 4.57 -6.38
CA ASN A 367 24.34 5.21 -5.12
C ASN A 367 23.85 4.36 -3.95
N THR A 368 24.57 4.43 -2.83
CA THR A 368 24.21 3.72 -1.59
C THR A 368 22.88 4.18 -1.01
N ASN A 369 22.36 5.35 -1.40
CA ASN A 369 21.07 5.88 -0.97
C ASN A 369 19.98 5.81 -2.03
N ILE A 370 20.18 5.05 -3.11
CA ILE A 370 19.20 4.86 -4.17
C ILE A 370 18.83 3.38 -4.25
N GLY A 371 17.56 3.08 -4.01
CA GLY A 371 16.92 1.79 -4.19
C GLY A 371 15.71 1.89 -5.12
N PHE A 372 14.70 1.06 -4.87
CA PHE A 372 13.51 0.97 -5.71
C PHE A 372 12.36 0.24 -5.00
N ARG A 373 11.19 0.23 -5.63
CA ARG A 373 10.01 -0.50 -5.20
C ARG A 373 9.31 -1.14 -6.39
N VAL A 374 8.64 -2.25 -6.11
CA VAL A 374 7.96 -3.09 -7.09
C VAL A 374 6.47 -2.79 -7.07
N SER A 375 5.86 -2.67 -8.26
CA SER A 375 4.42 -2.58 -8.49
C SER A 375 3.94 -3.77 -9.32
N ARG A 376 2.62 -3.98 -9.39
CA ARG A 376 1.94 -4.94 -10.26
C ARG A 376 0.55 -4.48 -10.66
#